data_AF-A0AAW1IYF1-F1
#
_entry.id   AF-A0AAW1IYF1-F1
#
_cell.length_a   1.000
_cell.length_b   1.000
_cell.length_c   1.000
_cell.angle_alpha   90.00
_cell.angle_beta   90.00
_cell.angle_gamma   90.00
#
_symmetry.space_group_name_H-M   'P 1'
#
loop_
_entity.id
_entity.type
_entity.pdbx_description
1 polymer ?
#
loop_
_entity_poly.entity_id
_entity_poly.type
_entity_poly.pdbx_seq_one_letter_code
_entity_poly.pdbx_strand_id
1 'polypeptide(L)'
;MTGKNIGFKSFLQGAHYDHITFTHCLIHREALAATKLAPELNDVLQDAVKIINFIKSHALNSRLFSNLCKDTESNYTTLLLHAEVRWLSRGQSLRKLWLLKDEIEIFLTFYNREK
;
A
#
# COMPACT_ATOMS: atom_id res chain seq x y z
N MET A 1 -19.74 -9.64 2.99
CA MET A 1 -20.28 -8.46 2.28
C MET A 1 -21.75 -8.37 2.56
N THR A 2 -22.17 -7.39 3.35
CA THR A 2 -23.56 -7.25 3.79
C THR A 2 -24.45 -6.64 2.70
N GLY A 3 -23.89 -5.83 1.79
CA GLY A 3 -24.62 -5.08 0.76
C GLY A 3 -25.79 -5.81 0.09
N LYS A 4 -25.53 -6.67 -0.91
CA LYS A 4 -26.61 -7.40 -1.60
C LYS A 4 -27.30 -8.49 -0.76
N ASN A 5 -26.77 -8.80 0.44
CA ASN A 5 -27.20 -9.91 1.28
C ASN A 5 -27.92 -9.43 2.56
N ILE A 6 -28.46 -8.21 2.58
CA ILE A 6 -29.14 -7.64 3.75
C ILE A 6 -30.29 -8.55 4.21
N GLY A 7 -31.13 -9.04 3.29
CA GLY A 7 -32.24 -9.92 3.64
C GLY A 7 -31.79 -11.25 4.26
N PHE A 8 -30.73 -11.85 3.72
CA PHE A 8 -30.16 -13.09 4.26
C PHE A 8 -29.53 -12.88 5.65
N LYS A 9 -28.90 -11.72 5.89
CA LYS A 9 -28.45 -11.33 7.22
C LYS A 9 -29.62 -11.24 8.20
N SER A 10 -30.68 -10.52 7.83
CA SER A 10 -31.86 -10.37 8.69
C SER A 10 -32.52 -11.71 9.01
N PHE A 11 -32.59 -12.62 8.03
CA PHE A 11 -33.08 -13.98 8.24
C PHE A 11 -32.25 -14.74 9.28
N LEU A 12 -30.92 -14.74 9.15
CA LEU A 12 -30.04 -15.44 10.09
C LEU A 12 -30.05 -14.83 11.50
N GLN A 13 -30.20 -13.50 11.60
CA GLN A 13 -30.37 -12.83 12.89
C GLN A 13 -31.71 -13.18 13.55
N GLY A 14 -32.80 -13.27 12.77
CA GLY A 14 -34.11 -13.70 13.26
C GLY A 14 -34.16 -15.17 13.66
N ALA A 15 -33.30 -16.01 13.09
CA ALA A 15 -33.17 -17.42 13.44
C ALA A 15 -32.11 -17.71 14.53
N HIS A 16 -31.61 -16.68 15.23
CA HIS A 16 -30.68 -16.80 16.37
C HIS A 16 -29.34 -17.49 16.05
N TYR A 17 -28.81 -17.29 14.84
CA TYR A 17 -27.46 -17.75 14.47
C TYR A 17 -26.39 -16.75 14.92
N ASP A 18 -26.19 -16.61 16.23
CA ASP A 18 -25.30 -15.59 16.83
C ASP A 18 -23.80 -15.81 16.54
N HIS A 19 -23.42 -17.01 16.12
CA HIS A 19 -22.04 -17.32 15.72
C HIS A 19 -21.67 -16.78 14.32
N ILE A 20 -22.64 -16.31 13.52
CA ILE A 20 -22.39 -15.82 12.16
C ILE A 20 -22.15 -14.32 12.17
N THR A 21 -20.91 -13.92 11.85
CA THR A 21 -20.54 -12.51 11.80
C THR A 21 -20.64 -11.94 10.38
N PHE A 22 -21.40 -10.86 10.21
CA PHE A 22 -21.53 -10.17 8.92
C PHE A 22 -20.57 -8.99 8.82
N THR A 23 -19.73 -9.01 7.79
CA THR A 23 -18.87 -7.87 7.43
C THR A 23 -19.44 -7.09 6.25
N HIS A 24 -19.67 -5.79 6.46
CA HIS A 24 -20.27 -4.86 5.48
C HIS A 24 -19.49 -4.84 4.16
N CYS A 25 -18.25 -4.34 4.21
CA CYS A 25 -17.27 -4.42 3.14
C CYS A 25 -15.88 -4.57 3.79
N LEU A 26 -15.07 -5.51 3.30
CA LEU A 26 -13.71 -5.73 3.79
C LEU A 26 -12.90 -4.43 3.70
N ILE A 27 -13.03 -3.71 2.58
CA ILE A 27 -12.38 -2.41 2.32
C ILE A 27 -12.73 -1.36 3.38
N HIS A 28 -13.97 -1.33 3.88
CA HIS A 28 -14.35 -0.37 4.91
C HIS A 28 -13.73 -0.72 6.28
N ARG A 29 -13.71 -2.01 6.66
CA ARG A 29 -13.04 -2.44 7.90
C ARG A 29 -11.55 -2.18 7.85
N GLU A 30 -10.95 -2.40 6.69
CA GLU A 30 -9.56 -2.08 6.40
C GLU A 30 -9.26 -0.59 6.58
N ALA A 31 -10.09 0.30 6.03
CA ALA A 31 -9.96 1.73 6.24
C ALA A 31 -10.07 2.13 7.72
N LEU A 32 -11.04 1.56 8.44
CA LEU A 32 -11.22 1.81 9.88
C LEU A 32 -10.08 1.24 10.74
N ALA A 33 -9.44 0.16 10.32
CA ALA A 33 -8.25 -0.35 10.99
C ALA A 33 -7.06 0.60 10.79
N ALA A 34 -6.92 1.18 9.59
CA ALA A 34 -5.88 2.14 9.29
C ALA A 34 -6.02 3.44 10.10
N THR A 35 -7.23 3.88 10.46
CA THR A 35 -7.42 5.08 11.31
C THR A 35 -6.97 4.87 12.77
N LYS A 36 -6.76 3.62 13.19
CA LYS A 36 -6.31 3.26 14.54
C LYS A 36 -4.81 2.94 14.62
N LEU A 37 -4.04 3.25 13.58
CA LEU A 37 -2.60 3.06 13.57
C LEU A 37 -1.90 3.99 14.56
N ALA A 38 -0.79 3.52 15.13
CA ALA A 38 0.11 4.37 15.90
C ALA A 38 0.60 5.53 15.00
N PRO A 39 0.67 6.78 15.52
CA PRO A 39 1.08 7.94 14.74
C PRO A 39 2.41 7.73 14.01
N GLU A 40 3.39 7.11 14.66
CA GLU A 40 4.73 6.87 14.13
C GLU A 40 4.70 5.97 12.88
N LEU A 41 3.83 4.95 12.89
CA LEU A 41 3.68 4.06 11.74
C LEU A 41 2.97 4.76 10.57
N ASN A 42 2.04 5.67 10.86
CA ASN A 42 1.40 6.47 9.82
C ASN A 42 2.42 7.41 9.15
N ASP A 43 3.30 8.04 9.92
CA ASP A 43 4.34 8.93 9.38
C ASP A 43 5.28 8.19 8.43
N VAL A 44 5.77 7.01 8.83
CA VAL A 44 6.60 6.14 7.96
C VAL A 44 5.86 5.77 6.66
N LEU A 45 4.56 5.44 6.76
CA LEU A 45 3.76 5.13 5.58
C LEU A 45 3.58 6.34 4.65
N GLN A 46 3.42 7.55 5.20
CA GLN A 46 3.34 8.77 4.41
C GLN A 46 4.65 9.06 3.68
N ASP A 47 5.78 8.89 4.34
CA ASP A 47 7.10 9.08 3.72
C ASP A 47 7.37 8.04 2.63
N ALA A 48 7.00 6.78 2.86
CA ALA A 48 7.04 5.74 1.84
C ALA A 48 6.21 6.13 0.60
N VAL A 49 5.01 6.69 0.80
CA VAL A 49 4.16 7.18 -0.31
C VAL A 49 4.84 8.33 -1.06
N LYS A 50 5.45 9.30 -0.36
CA LYS A 50 6.17 10.41 -1.01
C LYS A 50 7.32 9.91 -1.89
N ILE A 51 8.13 8.99 -1.39
CA ILE A 51 9.26 8.40 -2.13
C ILE A 51 8.77 7.67 -3.39
N ILE A 52 7.76 6.81 -3.24
CA ILE A 52 7.17 6.07 -4.37
C ILE A 52 6.62 7.06 -5.41
N ASN A 53 5.86 8.06 -4.98
CA ASN A 53 5.28 9.05 -5.87
C ASN A 53 6.36 9.86 -6.59
N PHE A 54 7.46 10.21 -5.94
CA PHE A 54 8.58 10.91 -6.57
C PHE A 54 9.26 10.09 -7.67
N ILE A 55 9.50 8.79 -7.42
CA ILE A 55 10.08 7.89 -8.42
C ILE A 55 9.11 7.65 -9.58
N LYS A 56 7.80 7.63 -9.28
CA LYS A 56 6.74 7.30 -10.25
C LYS A 56 6.13 8.49 -10.98
N SER A 57 6.31 9.72 -10.49
CA SER A 57 5.71 10.93 -11.07
C SER A 57 6.25 11.25 -12.46
N HIS A 58 7.49 10.89 -12.74
CA HIS A 58 8.14 11.11 -14.02
C HIS A 58 8.55 9.79 -14.68
N ALA A 59 8.20 9.65 -15.97
CA ALA A 59 8.55 8.47 -16.76
C ALA A 59 10.06 8.22 -16.81
N LEU A 60 10.87 9.28 -16.84
CA LEU A 60 12.33 9.19 -16.79
C LEU A 60 12.80 8.58 -15.45
N ASN A 61 12.32 9.10 -14.31
CA ASN A 61 12.68 8.60 -12.98
C ASN A 61 12.34 7.12 -12.83
N SER A 62 11.14 6.73 -13.27
CA SER A 62 10.72 5.32 -13.27
C SER A 62 11.62 4.44 -14.12
N ARG A 63 12.04 4.90 -15.30
CA ARG A 63 12.94 4.16 -16.18
C ARG A 63 14.34 4.04 -15.58
N LEU A 64 14.90 5.14 -15.08
CA LEU A 64 16.23 5.19 -14.46
C LEU A 64 16.27 4.29 -13.21
N PHE A 65 15.27 4.38 -12.34
CA PHE A 65 15.13 3.51 -11.19
C PHE A 65 15.03 2.03 -11.60
N SER A 66 14.24 1.73 -12.64
CA SER A 66 14.09 0.36 -13.13
C SER A 66 15.40 -0.21 -13.69
N ASN A 67 16.20 0.62 -14.37
CA ASN A 67 17.52 0.22 -14.85
C ASN A 67 18.47 -0.02 -13.67
N LEU A 68 18.52 0.90 -12.69
CA LEU A 68 19.32 0.74 -11.48
C LEU A 68 19.04 -0.59 -10.77
N CYS A 69 17.75 -0.94 -10.61
CA CYS A 69 17.34 -2.21 -10.00
C CYS A 69 17.76 -3.44 -10.82
N LYS A 70 17.87 -3.31 -12.14
CA LYS A 70 18.36 -4.42 -12.99
C LYS A 70 19.86 -4.58 -12.86
N ASP A 71 20.59 -3.46 -12.85
CA ASP A 71 22.06 -3.44 -12.76
C ASP A 71 22.55 -3.95 -11.40
N THR A 72 21.74 -3.82 -10.35
CA THR A 72 22.00 -4.33 -9.00
C THR A 72 21.39 -5.71 -8.74
N GLU A 73 20.78 -6.34 -9.75
CA GLU A 73 20.11 -7.65 -9.66
C GLU A 73 19.05 -7.72 -8.53
N SER A 74 18.33 -6.61 -8.30
CA SER A 74 17.36 -6.52 -7.22
C SER A 74 16.17 -7.46 -7.40
N ASN A 75 15.54 -7.83 -6.27
CA ASN A 75 14.33 -8.66 -6.24
C ASN A 75 13.13 -8.07 -7.01
N TYR A 76 13.11 -6.75 -7.21
CA TYR A 76 12.06 -6.04 -7.93
C TYR A 76 12.66 -4.95 -8.80
N THR A 77 12.08 -4.75 -9.99
CA THR A 77 12.52 -3.69 -10.92
C THR A 77 11.60 -2.47 -10.93
N THR A 78 10.50 -2.52 -10.18
CA THR A 78 9.50 -1.44 -10.10
C THR A 78 8.82 -1.39 -8.74
N LEU A 79 8.50 -0.17 -8.30
CA LEU A 79 7.63 0.09 -7.15
C LEU A 79 6.15 0.06 -7.57
N LEU A 80 5.28 -0.38 -6.65
CA LEU A 80 3.84 -0.33 -6.82
C LEU A 80 3.34 1.10 -6.60
N LEU A 81 2.68 1.67 -7.59
CA LEU A 81 2.02 2.97 -7.43
C LEU A 81 0.95 2.82 -6.34
N HIS A 82 1.00 3.67 -5.33
CA HIS A 82 -0.01 3.67 -4.30
C HIS A 82 -1.34 4.15 -4.89
N ALA A 83 -2.41 3.36 -4.74
CA ALA A 83 -3.76 3.85 -4.88
C ALA A 83 -4.35 3.96 -3.47
N GLU A 84 -4.74 5.17 -3.08
CA GLU A 84 -5.21 5.53 -1.72
C GLU A 84 -6.36 4.65 -1.19
N VAL A 85 -7.02 3.92 -2.07
CA VAL A 85 -8.28 3.21 -1.82
C VAL A 85 -8.13 1.89 -1.05
N ARG A 86 -6.93 1.31 -0.93
CA ARG A 86 -6.76 -0.03 -0.30
C ARG A 86 -5.57 -0.12 0.63
N TRP A 87 -5.79 -0.32 1.93
CA TRP A 87 -4.70 -0.42 2.92
C TRP A 87 -3.74 -1.59 2.63
N LEU A 88 -4.25 -2.72 2.10
CA LEU A 88 -3.42 -3.87 1.73
C LEU A 88 -2.33 -3.49 0.71
N SER A 89 -2.61 -2.48 -0.12
CA SER A 89 -1.62 -1.92 -1.03
C SER A 89 -0.53 -1.15 -0.29
N ARG A 90 -0.82 -0.49 0.84
CA ARG A 90 0.19 0.24 1.64
C ARG A 90 1.21 -0.71 2.25
N GLY A 91 0.76 -1.81 2.84
CA GLY A 91 1.67 -2.82 3.39
C GLY A 91 2.56 -3.46 2.32
N GLN A 92 2.00 -3.77 1.15
CA GLN A 92 2.79 -4.30 0.03
C GLN A 92 3.76 -3.28 -0.56
N SER A 93 3.34 -2.02 -0.69
CA SER A 93 4.19 -0.93 -1.13
C SER A 93 5.34 -0.69 -0.16
N LEU A 94 5.07 -0.67 1.16
CA LEU A 94 6.11 -0.55 2.18
C LEU A 94 7.09 -1.71 2.15
N ARG A 95 6.58 -2.96 2.01
CA ARG A 95 7.45 -4.14 1.88
C ARG A 95 8.37 -4.05 0.68
N LYS A 96 7.86 -3.65 -0.49
CA LYS A 96 8.70 -3.49 -1.70
C LYS A 96 9.69 -2.35 -1.56
N LEU A 97 9.28 -1.24 -0.96
CA LEU A 97 10.17 -0.11 -0.67
C LEU A 97 11.31 -0.55 0.24
N TRP A 98 11.01 -1.31 1.30
CA TRP A 98 12.03 -1.85 2.20
C TRP A 98 13.01 -2.80 1.52
N LEU A 99 12.51 -3.68 0.65
CA LEU A 99 13.35 -4.61 -0.12
C LEU A 99 14.19 -3.94 -1.21
N LEU A 100 13.91 -2.67 -1.52
CA LEU A 100 14.65 -1.85 -2.48
C LEU A 100 15.31 -0.63 -1.82
N LYS A 101 15.50 -0.68 -0.49
CA LYS A 101 15.96 0.50 0.27
C LYS A 101 17.32 1.01 -0.20
N ASP A 102 18.21 0.10 -0.59
CA ASP A 102 19.59 0.41 -0.98
C ASP A 102 19.57 1.08 -2.37
N GLU A 103 18.79 0.56 -3.31
CA GLU A 103 18.60 1.16 -4.64
C GLU A 103 17.87 2.50 -4.56
N ILE A 104 16.92 2.65 -3.63
CA ILE A 104 16.23 3.92 -3.39
C ILE A 104 17.21 4.95 -2.83
N GLU A 105 18.06 4.58 -1.88
CA GLU A 105 19.08 5.47 -1.32
C GLU A 105 20.06 5.92 -2.42
N ILE A 106 20.53 4.98 -3.24
CA ILE A 106 21.36 5.28 -4.41
C ILE A 106 20.64 6.24 -5.37
N PHE A 107 19.39 5.93 -5.74
CA PHE A 107 18.62 6.74 -6.68
C PHE A 107 18.41 8.17 -6.17
N LEU A 108 18.03 8.34 -4.90
CA LEU A 108 17.79 9.65 -4.29
C LEU A 108 19.08 10.46 -4.12
N THR A 109 20.20 9.82 -3.82
CA THR A 109 21.50 10.51 -3.69
C THR A 109 22.05 10.96 -5.03
N PHE A 110 21.89 10.18 -6.10
CA PHE A 110 22.25 10.60 -7.45
C PHE A 110 21.37 11.75 -7.96
N TYR A 111 20.05 11.65 -7.77
CA TYR A 111 19.11 12.67 -8.26
C TYR A 111 19.25 14.03 -7.57
N ASN A 112 19.64 14.05 -6.28
CA ASN A 112 19.88 15.29 -5.54
C ASN A 112 21.18 16.00 -5.92
N ARG A 113 22.11 15.35 -6.63
CA ARG A 113 23.37 15.97 -7.10
C ARG A 113 23.26 16.62 -8.49
N GLU A 114 22.23 16.27 -9.26
CA GLU A 114 21.97 16.83 -10.59
C GLU A 114 21.02 18.05 -10.58
N LYS A 115 20.65 18.52 -9.38
CA LYS A 115 19.97 19.80 -9.12
C LYS A 115 20.90 20.76 -8.41
#